data_AF-A0A564ZLU1-F1
#
_entry.id   AF-A0A564ZLU1-F1
#
_cell.length_a   1.000
_cell.length_b   1.000
_cell.length_c   1.000
_cell.angle_alpha   90.00
_cell.angle_beta   90.00
_cell.angle_gamma   90.00
#
_symmetry.space_group_name_H-M   'P 1'
#
loop_
_entity.id
_entity.type
_entity.pdbx_description
1 polymer ?
#
loop_
_entity_poly.entity_id
_entity_poly.type
_entity_poly.pdbx_seq_one_letter_code
_entity_poly.pdbx_strand_id
1 'polypeptide(L)'
;MTRAAGVLLLAVMLCVTVPAFAQQAPSPPTPAALTLTRQAFQTLMLGMMRDQVSKLVGSQGPMDLNQEVWGRWVPGAKPGHVEILRVHFYNNQVFWIEYDAFGDSWAREEKGGCSGWVKPLMRRLKDNFDINLIK
;
A
#
# COMPACT_ATOMS: atom_id res chain seq x y z
N MET A 1 72.66 -14.88 24.29
CA MET A 1 71.59 -15.89 24.44
C MET A 1 70.35 -15.18 24.98
N THR A 2 69.42 -14.80 24.11
CA THR A 2 68.14 -14.21 24.52
C THR A 2 67.02 -14.98 23.82
N ARG A 3 66.18 -15.57 24.67
CA ARG A 3 65.15 -16.56 24.38
C ARG A 3 63.94 -15.91 23.71
N ALA A 4 63.31 -16.71 22.85
CA ALA A 4 62.10 -16.42 22.11
C ALA A 4 60.91 -15.99 22.97
N ALA A 5 60.15 -15.01 22.47
CA ALA A 5 58.70 -14.89 22.65
C ALA A 5 58.19 -13.87 21.61
N GLY A 6 58.11 -14.31 20.36
CA GLY A 6 57.23 -13.68 19.41
C GLY A 6 55.78 -14.11 19.67
N VAL A 7 54.88 -13.39 19.01
CA VAL A 7 53.47 -13.70 18.74
C VAL A 7 52.45 -12.87 19.56
N LEU A 8 51.71 -12.05 18.79
CA LEU A 8 50.40 -11.39 18.96
C LEU A 8 50.37 -10.01 19.67
N LEU A 9 50.29 -8.94 18.86
CA LEU A 9 49.05 -8.21 18.45
C LEU A 9 48.73 -7.08 19.47
N LEU A 10 49.15 -5.83 19.27
CA LEU A 10 48.70 -4.83 18.29
C LEU A 10 47.19 -4.53 18.39
N ALA A 11 46.90 -3.26 18.71
CA ALA A 11 45.61 -2.56 18.68
C ALA A 11 44.76 -2.55 19.98
N VAL A 12 45.26 -1.88 21.03
CA VAL A 12 44.40 -1.22 22.02
C VAL A 12 44.95 0.18 22.26
N MET A 13 44.51 1.15 21.46
CA MET A 13 44.42 2.57 21.83
C MET A 13 43.75 3.29 20.67
N LEU A 14 42.50 3.70 20.85
CA LEU A 14 41.99 5.01 20.44
C LEU A 14 40.54 5.15 20.90
N CYS A 15 40.42 5.67 22.12
CA CYS A 15 39.21 6.28 22.64
C CYS A 15 38.77 7.42 21.73
N VAL A 16 37.58 7.32 21.13
CA VAL A 16 36.80 8.50 20.74
C VAL A 16 35.33 8.24 21.05
N THR A 17 34.78 9.15 21.84
CA THR A 17 33.41 9.29 22.32
C THR A 17 32.33 9.08 21.24
N VAL A 18 31.34 8.24 21.52
CA VAL A 18 30.05 8.22 20.80
C VAL A 18 28.94 8.30 21.86
N PRO A 19 27.97 9.22 21.73
CA PRO A 19 26.96 9.45 22.76
C PRO A 19 26.02 8.25 22.84
N ALA A 20 25.52 8.00 24.05
CA ALA A 20 24.52 6.99 24.36
C ALA A 20 23.23 7.24 23.55
N PHE A 21 23.17 6.72 22.32
CA PHE A 21 21.92 6.56 21.60
C PHE A 21 21.26 5.28 22.10
N ALA A 22 20.12 5.50 22.77
CA ALA A 22 19.12 4.53 23.18
C ALA A 22 19.32 3.11 22.61
N GLN A 23 19.74 2.17 23.48
CA GLN A 23 19.36 0.78 23.33
C GLN A 23 17.85 0.70 23.49
N GLN A 24 17.09 1.03 22.44
CA GLN A 24 15.74 0.50 22.30
C GLN A 24 15.91 -0.99 22.15
N ALA A 25 15.62 -1.71 23.24
CA ALA A 25 15.45 -3.14 23.24
C ALA A 25 14.55 -3.51 22.04
N PRO A 26 14.82 -4.64 21.35
CA PRO A 26 13.95 -5.11 20.29
C PRO A 26 12.56 -5.31 20.88
N SER A 27 11.67 -4.36 20.61
CA SER A 27 10.27 -4.49 20.97
C SER A 27 9.75 -5.76 20.30
N PRO A 28 9.08 -6.66 21.04
CA PRO A 28 8.51 -7.87 20.47
C PRO A 28 7.63 -7.51 19.27
N PRO A 29 7.52 -8.39 18.25
CA PRO A 29 6.76 -8.11 17.04
C PRO A 29 5.33 -7.78 17.42
N THR A 30 5.05 -6.48 17.50
CA THR A 30 3.72 -5.96 17.74
C THR A 30 2.95 -6.33 16.48
N PRO A 31 1.77 -6.98 16.57
CA PRO A 31 0.95 -7.21 15.38
C PRO A 31 0.82 -5.87 14.67
N ALA A 32 1.26 -5.82 13.41
CA ALA A 32 1.36 -4.57 12.66
C ALA A 32 0.01 -3.85 12.77
N ALA A 33 -0.01 -2.73 13.50
CA ALA A 33 -1.24 -1.95 13.63
C ALA A 33 -1.71 -1.62 12.21
N LEU A 34 -2.92 -2.03 11.87
CA LEU A 34 -3.47 -1.78 10.54
C LEU A 34 -3.52 -0.27 10.33
N THR A 35 -2.86 0.21 9.29
CA THR A 35 -2.94 1.61 8.91
C THR A 35 -4.37 1.94 8.47
N LEU A 36 -4.75 3.21 8.57
CA LEU A 36 -6.06 3.68 8.08
C LEU A 36 -6.24 3.36 6.59
N THR A 37 -5.16 3.42 5.81
CA THR A 37 -5.16 3.09 4.38
C THR A 37 -5.40 1.61 4.15
N ARG A 38 -4.76 0.73 4.93
CA ARG A 38 -5.03 -0.71 4.91
C ARG A 38 -6.47 -1.04 5.31
N GLN A 39 -6.99 -0.38 6.35
CA GLN A 39 -8.38 -0.55 6.80
C GLN A 39 -9.39 -0.09 5.73
N ALA A 40 -9.11 1.04 5.07
CA ALA A 40 -9.94 1.51 3.97
C ALA A 40 -9.92 0.52 2.80
N PHE A 41 -8.73 0.02 2.41
CA PHE A 41 -8.63 -1.01 1.39
C PHE A 41 -9.48 -2.23 1.75
N GLN A 42 -9.40 -2.75 2.97
CA GLN A 42 -10.19 -3.91 3.41
C GLN A 42 -11.70 -3.66 3.31
N THR A 43 -12.14 -2.45 3.65
CA THR A 43 -13.56 -2.07 3.65
C THR A 43 -14.11 -1.79 2.25
N LEU A 44 -13.28 -1.29 1.33
CA LEU A 44 -13.70 -0.97 -0.04
C LEU A 44 -14.11 -2.23 -0.80
N MET A 45 -15.20 -2.14 -1.56
CA MET A 45 -15.75 -3.22 -2.35
C MET A 45 -16.10 -2.74 -3.75
N LEU A 46 -16.05 -3.68 -4.71
CA LEU A 46 -16.54 -3.45 -6.06
C LEU A 46 -18.03 -3.12 -6.03
N GLY A 47 -18.47 -2.22 -6.91
CA GLY A 47 -19.86 -1.78 -7.01
C GLY A 47 -20.26 -0.69 -5.99
N MET A 48 -19.42 -0.35 -5.01
CA MET A 48 -19.69 0.78 -4.11
C MET A 48 -19.83 2.08 -4.91
N MET A 49 -20.77 2.93 -4.49
CA MET A 49 -21.00 4.23 -5.13
C MET A 49 -19.91 5.23 -4.75
N ARG A 50 -19.61 6.20 -5.62
CA ARG A 50 -18.60 7.25 -5.33
C ARG A 50 -18.85 7.96 -4.00
N ASP A 51 -20.11 8.27 -3.69
CA ASP A 51 -20.49 8.94 -2.45
C ASP A 51 -20.24 8.09 -1.20
N GLN A 52 -20.27 6.76 -1.33
CA GLN A 52 -19.94 5.86 -0.24
C GLN A 52 -18.42 5.82 -0.04
N VAL A 53 -17.67 5.81 -1.15
CA VAL A 53 -16.21 5.86 -1.11
C VAL A 53 -15.71 7.18 -0.54
N SER A 54 -16.25 8.32 -0.97
CA SER A 54 -15.82 9.64 -0.50
C SER A 54 -15.97 9.80 1.02
N LYS A 55 -17.03 9.23 1.61
CA LYS A 55 -17.21 9.18 3.06
C LYS A 55 -16.20 8.28 3.75
N LEU A 56 -15.86 7.14 3.14
CA LEU A 56 -14.94 6.14 3.69
C LEU A 56 -13.48 6.64 3.67
N VAL A 57 -13.07 7.29 2.59
CA VAL A 57 -11.70 7.79 2.40
C VAL A 57 -11.54 9.27 2.78
N GLY A 58 -12.60 9.95 3.24
CA GLY A 58 -12.56 11.38 3.52
C GLY A 58 -11.54 11.80 4.58
N SER A 59 -11.27 10.95 5.57
CA SER A 59 -10.17 11.15 6.54
C SER A 59 -8.78 11.05 5.90
N GLN A 60 -8.69 10.34 4.77
CA GLN A 60 -7.52 10.24 3.91
C GLN A 60 -7.56 11.27 2.78
N GLY A 61 -8.34 12.35 2.89
CA GLY A 61 -8.23 13.51 2.01
C GLY A 61 -9.41 13.68 1.05
N PRO A 62 -9.47 14.83 0.37
CA PRO A 62 -10.59 15.16 -0.48
C PRO A 62 -10.64 14.24 -1.69
N MET A 63 -11.86 13.84 -2.07
CA MET A 63 -12.15 13.09 -3.27
C MET A 63 -13.13 13.92 -4.11
N ASP A 64 -12.69 14.37 -5.29
CA ASP A 64 -13.59 14.88 -6.33
C ASP A 64 -14.50 13.73 -6.81
N LEU A 65 -15.81 13.97 -6.86
CA LEU A 65 -16.80 12.99 -7.30
C LEU A 65 -16.83 12.84 -8.83
N ASN A 66 -16.21 13.77 -9.57
CA ASN A 66 -16.17 13.72 -11.03
C ASN A 66 -14.95 12.97 -11.58
N GLN A 67 -13.89 12.78 -10.78
CA GLN A 67 -12.66 12.13 -11.26
C GLN A 67 -12.85 10.62 -11.49
N GLU A 68 -12.29 10.04 -12.53
CA GLU A 68 -12.44 8.59 -12.80
C GLU A 68 -11.57 7.71 -11.89
N VAL A 69 -10.46 8.25 -11.40
CA VAL A 69 -9.54 7.57 -10.50
C VAL A 69 -9.21 8.48 -9.34
N TRP A 70 -9.41 8.00 -8.12
CA TRP A 70 -8.91 8.64 -6.92
C TRP A 70 -7.74 7.84 -6.38
N GLY A 71 -6.71 8.49 -5.86
CA GLY A 71 -5.65 7.78 -5.18
C GLY A 71 -4.83 8.67 -4.27
N ARG A 72 -4.18 8.05 -3.29
CA ARG A 72 -3.31 8.75 -2.35
C ARG A 72 -2.13 7.89 -1.94
N TRP A 73 -0.98 8.56 -1.83
CA TRP A 73 0.19 8.08 -1.13
C TRP A 73 0.19 8.57 0.34
N VAL A 74 0.48 7.68 1.28
CA VAL A 74 0.62 8.05 2.69
C VAL A 74 1.84 7.38 3.29
N PRO A 75 2.42 7.96 4.36
CA PRO A 75 3.39 7.25 5.18
C PRO A 75 2.79 5.92 5.69
N GLY A 76 3.56 4.84 5.58
CA GLY A 76 3.18 3.53 6.08
C GLY A 76 3.36 3.40 7.60
N ALA A 77 3.12 2.20 8.13
CA ALA A 77 3.21 1.94 9.58
C ALA A 77 4.62 2.12 10.18
N LYS A 78 5.67 2.08 9.36
CA LYS A 78 7.07 2.23 9.80
C LYS A 78 7.74 3.42 9.08
N PRO A 79 8.74 4.07 9.71
CA PRO A 79 9.56 5.07 9.03
C PRO A 79 10.15 4.52 7.73
N GLY A 80 10.08 5.30 6.66
CA GLY A 80 10.56 4.90 5.33
C GLY A 80 9.61 4.00 4.52
N HIS A 81 8.51 3.53 5.12
CA HIS A 81 7.47 2.81 4.38
C HIS A 81 6.46 3.78 3.77
N VAL A 82 5.89 3.39 2.62
CA VAL A 82 4.85 4.15 1.91
C VAL A 82 3.72 3.21 1.52
N GLU A 83 2.49 3.67 1.68
CA GLU A 83 1.31 2.97 1.22
C GLU A 83 0.59 3.81 0.16
N ILE A 84 0.10 3.15 -0.88
CA ILE A 84 -0.66 3.77 -1.96
C ILE A 84 -1.98 3.04 -2.09
N LEU A 85 -3.08 3.78 -2.04
CA LEU A 85 -4.41 3.29 -2.35
C LEU A 85 -4.92 4.00 -3.60
N ARG A 86 -5.34 3.23 -4.61
CA ARG A 86 -6.04 3.75 -5.80
C ARG A 86 -7.40 3.09 -5.92
N VAL A 87 -8.41 3.90 -6.24
CA VAL A 87 -9.79 3.48 -6.46
C VAL A 87 -10.23 4.01 -7.80
N HIS A 88 -10.64 3.11 -8.67
CA HIS A 88 -11.09 3.43 -10.02
C HIS A 88 -12.59 3.26 -10.10
N PHE A 89 -13.22 4.20 -10.79
CA PHE A 89 -14.65 4.31 -10.89
C PHE A 89 -15.07 4.39 -12.34
N TYR A 90 -16.22 3.79 -12.63
CA TYR A 90 -16.94 4.10 -13.86
C TYR A 90 -18.42 3.94 -13.62
N ASN A 91 -19.20 4.75 -14.34
CA ASN A 91 -20.64 4.88 -14.12
C ASN A 91 -21.01 5.02 -12.63
N ASN A 92 -20.28 5.88 -11.93
CA ASN A 92 -20.48 6.19 -10.52
C ASN A 92 -20.22 5.04 -9.52
N GLN A 93 -19.59 3.94 -9.96
CA GLN A 93 -19.33 2.76 -9.12
C GLN A 93 -17.85 2.35 -9.17
N VAL A 94 -17.35 1.80 -8.07
CA VAL A 94 -16.01 1.23 -7.97
C VAL A 94 -15.89 -0.02 -8.83
N PHE A 95 -14.83 -0.10 -9.62
CA PHE A 95 -14.56 -1.26 -10.46
C PHE A 95 -13.22 -1.92 -10.27
N TRP A 96 -12.28 -1.17 -9.73
CA TRP A 96 -10.93 -1.62 -9.50
C TRP A 96 -10.36 -0.87 -8.31
N ILE A 97 -9.66 -1.59 -7.44
CA ILE A 97 -9.00 -1.04 -6.27
C ILE A 97 -7.61 -1.64 -6.21
N GLU A 98 -6.60 -0.79 -6.01
CA GLU A 98 -5.20 -1.20 -5.86
C GLU A 98 -4.69 -0.72 -4.52
N TYR A 99 -3.96 -1.58 -3.83
CA TYR A 99 -3.21 -1.26 -2.64
C TYR A 99 -1.77 -1.71 -2.83
N ASP A 100 -0.85 -0.75 -2.81
CA ASP A 100 0.59 -0.99 -2.84
C ASP A 100 1.19 -0.61 -1.48
N ALA A 101 2.02 -1.48 -0.91
CA ALA A 101 2.84 -1.18 0.26
C ALA A 101 4.32 -1.34 -0.09
N PHE A 102 5.08 -0.26 0.08
CA PHE A 102 6.52 -0.19 -0.15
C PHE A 102 7.25 -0.11 1.19
N GLY A 103 8.26 -0.95 1.37
CA GLY A 103 9.17 -0.94 2.51
C GLY A 103 10.39 -1.79 2.17
N ASP A 104 10.74 -2.72 3.06
CA ASP A 104 11.79 -3.73 2.80
C ASP A 104 11.48 -4.62 1.57
N SER A 105 10.21 -4.74 1.22
CA SER A 105 9.71 -5.38 0.00
C SER A 105 8.53 -4.60 -0.57
N TRP A 106 8.17 -4.90 -1.82
CA TRP A 106 6.94 -4.40 -2.44
C TRP A 106 5.85 -5.46 -2.35
N ALA A 107 4.73 -5.12 -1.72
CA ALA A 107 3.52 -5.91 -1.69
C ALA A 107 2.41 -5.18 -2.44
N ARG A 108 1.75 -5.88 -3.37
CA ARG A 108 0.60 -5.39 -4.14
C ARG A 108 -0.60 -6.28 -3.92
N GLU A 109 -1.74 -5.66 -3.64
CA GLU A 109 -3.04 -6.31 -3.55
C GLU A 109 -4.07 -5.54 -4.36
N GLU A 110 -4.95 -6.27 -5.02
CA GLU A 110 -5.93 -5.70 -5.94
C GLU A 110 -7.31 -6.33 -5.69
N LYS A 111 -8.37 -5.54 -5.85
CA LYS A 111 -9.75 -6.00 -5.92
C LYS A 111 -10.32 -5.57 -7.26
N GLY A 112 -10.63 -6.54 -8.11
CA GLY A 112 -11.14 -6.27 -9.44
C GLY A 112 -10.69 -7.32 -10.45
N GLY A 113 -11.28 -7.26 -11.64
CA GLY A 113 -10.93 -8.10 -12.77
C GLY A 113 -11.45 -7.47 -14.05
N CYS A 114 -10.63 -7.37 -15.11
CA CYS A 114 -11.12 -6.98 -16.44
C CYS A 114 -12.37 -7.80 -16.85
N SER A 115 -12.41 -9.08 -16.48
CA SER A 115 -13.49 -10.01 -16.80
C SER A 115 -14.84 -9.68 -16.12
N GLY A 116 -14.84 -9.07 -14.94
CA GLY A 116 -16.06 -8.67 -14.23
C GLY A 116 -16.73 -7.45 -14.84
N TRP A 117 -15.95 -6.63 -15.55
CA TRP A 117 -16.33 -5.31 -16.05
C TRP A 117 -16.66 -5.24 -17.53
N VAL A 118 -16.03 -6.13 -18.30
CA VAL A 118 -16.43 -6.37 -19.69
C VAL A 118 -17.91 -6.78 -19.76
N LYS A 119 -18.47 -7.50 -18.78
CA LYS A 119 -19.86 -7.97 -18.83
C LYS A 119 -20.89 -6.82 -18.79
N PRO A 120 -20.87 -5.87 -17.83
CA PRO A 120 -21.77 -4.71 -17.86
C PRO A 120 -21.52 -3.78 -19.06
N LEU A 121 -20.27 -3.58 -19.46
CA LEU A 121 -19.91 -2.75 -20.61
C LEU A 121 -20.44 -3.35 -21.92
N MET A 122 -20.22 -4.65 -22.14
CA MET A 122 -20.74 -5.41 -23.29
C MET A 122 -22.26 -5.48 -23.27
N ARG A 123 -22.89 -5.60 -22.09
CA ARG A 123 -24.35 -5.53 -21.97
C ARG A 123 -24.87 -4.17 -22.42
N ARG A 124 -24.26 -3.07 -21.99
CA ARG A 124 -24.66 -1.71 -22.43
C ARG A 124 -24.39 -1.44 -23.90
N LEU A 125 -23.27 -1.93 -24.43
CA LEU A 125 -23.01 -1.85 -25.86
C LEU A 125 -24.05 -2.66 -26.65
N LYS A 126 -24.39 -3.86 -26.17
CA LYS A 126 -25.49 -4.67 -26.73
C LYS A 126 -26.82 -3.91 -26.69
N ASP A 127 -27.18 -3.32 -25.55
CA ASP A 127 -28.46 -2.64 -25.36
C ASP A 127 -28.55 -1.31 -26.13
N ASN A 128 -27.43 -0.60 -26.30
CA ASN A 128 -27.39 0.70 -27.01
C ASN A 128 -27.20 0.57 -28.53
N PHE A 129 -26.60 -0.53 -29.02
CA PHE A 129 -26.30 -0.73 -30.43
C PHE A 129 -27.09 -1.90 -31.06
N ASP A 130 -28.04 -2.48 -30.32
CA ASP A 130 -28.88 -3.61 -30.76
C ASP A 130 -28.06 -4.78 -31.34
N ILE A 131 -26.85 -5.00 -30.79
CA ILE A 131 -25.90 -5.98 -31.30
C ILE A 131 -26.39 -7.37 -30.89
N ASN A 132 -27.07 -8.05 -31.82
CA ASN A 132 -27.31 -9.48 -31.71
C ASN A 132 -25.98 -10.24 -31.86
N LEU A 133 -25.41 -10.67 -30.74
CA LEU A 133 -24.40 -11.73 -30.73
C LEU A 133 -25.08 -13.03 -31.18
N ILE A 134 -25.17 -13.22 -32.50
CA ILE A 134 -25.60 -14.48 -33.09
C ILE A 134 -24.55 -15.53 -32.75
N LYS A 135 -25.00 -16.46 -31.89
CA LYS A 135 -24.55 -17.83 -31.59
C LYS A 135 -23.04 -18.13 -31.54
#